data_AF-A0A529YAT0-F1
#
_entry.id   AF-A0A529YAT0-F1
#
_cell.length_a   1.000
_cell.length_b   1.000
_cell.length_c   1.000
_cell.angle_alpha   90.00
_cell.angle_beta   90.00
_cell.angle_gamma   90.00
#
_symmetry.space_group_name_H-M   'P 1'
#
loop_
_entity.id
_entity.type
_entity.pdbx_description
1 polymer ?
#
loop_
_entity_poly.entity_id
_entity_poly.type
_entity_poly.pdbx_seq_one_letter_code
_entity_poly.pdbx_strand_id
1 'polypeptide(L)'
;MKEKISLAMARRIALGSQGFNDPRPAGVPDRRHLARVLSRTGLLQIDSVSAVVRAHYMPLYSRLGPYPLALLDNAAVGRKRAVFEYWAHEASFLPVETYPLLRWRMQ
;
A
#
# COMPACT_ATOMS: atom_id res chain seq x y z
N MET A 1 12.72 -4.59 27.25
CA MET A 1 12.21 -3.72 26.19
C MET A 1 12.26 -2.29 26.71
N LYS A 2 12.80 -1.30 25.98
CA LYS A 2 12.84 0.09 26.49
C LYS A 2 11.42 0.64 26.55
N GLU A 3 10.98 1.12 27.71
CA GLU A 3 9.63 1.67 27.91
C GLU A 3 9.44 3.03 27.22
N LYS A 4 10.52 3.74 26.89
CA LYS A 4 10.51 5.03 26.20
C LYS A 4 11.56 5.09 25.08
N ILE A 5 11.22 5.74 23.99
CA ILE A 5 12.10 6.01 22.84
C ILE A 5 12.08 7.50 22.50
N SER A 6 13.16 8.02 21.90
CA SER A 6 13.18 9.41 21.43
C SER A 6 12.31 9.60 20.18
N LEU A 7 11.86 10.83 19.93
CA LEU A 7 11.07 11.17 18.73
C LEU A 7 11.80 10.79 17.43
N ALA A 8 13.12 10.99 17.39
CA ALA A 8 13.94 10.62 16.24
C ALA A 8 13.92 9.09 15.99
N MET A 9 13.94 8.29 17.07
CA MET A 9 13.85 6.84 16.97
C MET A 9 12.45 6.39 16.55
N ALA A 10 11.39 6.96 17.14
CA ALA A 10 10.01 6.67 16.76
C ALA A 10 9.75 6.95 15.27
N ARG A 11 10.23 8.09 14.75
CA ARG A 11 10.12 8.44 13.33
C ARG A 11 10.82 7.43 12.43
N ARG A 12 12.05 7.02 12.78
CA ARG A 12 12.78 6.01 11.99
C ARG A 12 12.06 4.67 11.99
N ILE A 13 11.50 4.25 13.12
CA ILE A 13 10.69 3.02 13.21
C ILE A 13 9.46 3.13 12.31
N ALA A 14 8.72 4.24 12.39
CA ALA A 14 7.49 4.45 11.61
C ALA A 14 7.74 4.53 10.10
N LEU A 15 8.86 5.13 9.65
CA LEU A 15 9.24 5.15 8.23
C LEU A 15 9.75 3.78 7.78
N GLY A 16 10.56 3.11 8.60
CA GLY A 16 11.10 1.79 8.30
C GLY A 16 10.01 0.72 8.19
N SER A 17 9.03 0.71 9.10
CA SER A 17 7.90 -0.23 9.07
C SER A 17 7.05 -0.10 7.81
N GLN A 18 6.99 1.11 7.25
CA GLN A 18 6.29 1.43 6.02
C GLN A 18 7.07 1.08 4.75
N GLY A 19 8.28 0.53 4.87
CA GLY A 19 9.09 0.08 3.72
C GLY A 19 9.91 1.17 3.04
N PHE A 20 10.08 2.35 3.64
CA PHE A 20 10.92 3.42 3.05
C PHE A 20 12.41 3.10 3.03
N ASN A 21 12.86 2.11 3.82
CA ASN A 21 14.23 1.61 3.80
C ASN A 21 14.39 0.35 2.92
N ASP A 22 13.31 -0.17 2.33
CA ASP A 22 13.41 -1.33 1.44
C ASP A 22 14.13 -0.91 0.14
N PRO A 23 15.01 -1.76 -0.43
CA PRO A 23 15.68 -1.43 -1.67
C PRO A 23 14.67 -1.29 -2.82
N ARG A 24 14.90 -0.27 -3.65
CA ARG A 24 14.14 -0.11 -4.89
C ARG A 24 14.41 -1.28 -5.84
N PRO A 25 13.42 -1.64 -6.69
CA PRO A 25 13.63 -2.65 -7.72
C PRO A 25 14.77 -2.24 -8.66
N ALA A 26 15.63 -3.20 -9.05
CA ALA A 26 16.69 -2.96 -10.04
C ALA A 26 16.15 -2.86 -11.49
N GLY A 27 14.88 -3.24 -11.70
CA GLY A 27 14.20 -3.18 -12.99
C GLY A 27 12.77 -2.67 -12.84
N VAL A 28 11.95 -2.87 -13.88
CA VAL A 28 10.55 -2.42 -13.87
C VAL A 28 9.78 -3.10 -12.73
N PRO A 29 9.12 -2.34 -11.82
CA PRO A 29 8.37 -2.93 -10.73
C PRO A 29 7.24 -3.83 -11.24
N ASP A 30 7.04 -4.95 -10.55
CA ASP A 30 6.09 -6.01 -10.90
C ASP A 30 5.13 -6.34 -9.73
N ARG A 31 4.31 -7.39 -9.89
CA ARG A 31 3.34 -7.81 -8.87
C ARG A 31 3.98 -8.22 -7.53
N ARG A 32 5.22 -8.71 -7.52
CA ARG A 32 5.93 -9.07 -6.28
C ARG A 32 6.29 -7.80 -5.49
N HIS A 33 6.70 -6.76 -6.21
CA HIS A 33 7.00 -5.46 -5.62
C HIS A 33 5.73 -4.77 -5.07
N LEU A 34 4.61 -4.84 -5.80
CA LEU A 34 3.31 -4.39 -5.30
C LEU A 34 2.92 -5.12 -4.00
N ALA A 35 2.99 -6.45 -4.01
CA ALA A 35 2.65 -7.27 -2.84
C ALA A 35 3.54 -6.93 -1.63
N ARG A 36 4.83 -6.70 -1.85
CA ARG A 36 5.76 -6.24 -0.80
C ARG A 36 5.32 -4.91 -0.19
N VAL A 37 4.97 -3.91 -1.02
CA VAL A 37 4.50 -2.63 -0.48
C VAL A 37 3.20 -2.80 0.30
N LEU A 38 2.22 -3.52 -0.25
CA LEU A 38 0.95 -3.79 0.43
C LEU A 38 1.14 -4.54 1.76
N SER A 39 2.10 -5.47 1.85
CA SER A 39 2.41 -6.13 3.13
C SER A 39 2.99 -5.19 4.19
N ARG A 40 3.59 -4.06 3.78
CA ARG A 40 4.13 -3.04 4.69
C ARG A 40 3.05 -2.03 5.10
N THR A 41 2.20 -1.61 4.16
CA THR A 41 1.21 -0.54 4.39
C THR A 41 -0.15 -1.06 4.83
N GLY A 42 -0.48 -2.31 4.54
CA GLY A 42 -1.76 -2.94 4.85
C GLY A 42 -2.93 -2.49 3.96
N LEU A 43 -2.87 -1.28 3.42
CA LEU A 43 -3.85 -0.72 2.49
C LEU A 43 -3.24 0.41 1.64
N LEU A 44 -3.99 0.84 0.62
CA LEU A 44 -3.80 2.13 -0.06
C LEU A 44 -5.12 2.89 -0.02
N GLN A 45 -5.13 4.09 0.56
CA GLN A 45 -6.30 4.95 0.55
C GLN A 45 -6.59 5.42 -0.88
N ILE A 46 -7.86 5.35 -1.28
CA ILE A 46 -8.39 5.85 -2.55
C ILE A 46 -8.81 7.29 -2.35
N ASP A 47 -8.40 8.13 -3.29
CA ASP A 47 -8.67 9.56 -3.29
C ASP A 47 -8.95 10.03 -4.73
N SER A 48 -9.83 11.01 -4.86
CA SER A 48 -10.20 11.67 -6.13
C SER A 48 -9.26 12.83 -6.51
N VAL A 49 -8.45 13.33 -5.57
CA VAL A 49 -7.46 14.39 -5.83
C VAL A 49 -6.45 13.92 -6.87
N SER A 50 -6.30 14.73 -7.92
CA SER A 50 -5.52 14.39 -9.13
C SER A 50 -4.70 15.55 -9.69
N ALA A 51 -4.15 16.41 -8.82
CA ALA A 51 -3.38 17.59 -9.24
C ALA A 51 -2.16 17.29 -10.14
N VAL A 52 -1.57 16.09 -10.00
CA VAL A 52 -0.50 15.58 -10.89
C VAL A 52 -0.88 14.18 -11.39
N VAL A 53 -1.28 13.32 -10.46
CA VAL A 53 -1.90 12.01 -10.70
C VAL A 53 -2.82 11.71 -9.51
N ARG A 54 -3.71 10.72 -9.64
CA ARG A 54 -4.56 10.30 -8.51
C ARG A 54 -3.70 9.92 -7.30
N ALA A 55 -4.03 10.47 -6.13
CA ALA A 55 -3.13 10.42 -4.96
C ALA A 55 -2.76 8.98 -4.55
N HIS A 56 -3.66 8.02 -4.75
CA HIS A 56 -3.47 6.61 -4.40
C HIS A 56 -2.37 5.87 -5.19
N TYR A 57 -1.82 6.46 -6.24
CA TYR A 57 -0.62 5.94 -6.93
C TYR A 57 0.68 6.33 -6.23
N MET A 58 0.68 7.45 -5.50
CA MET A 58 1.89 8.02 -4.89
C MET A 58 2.54 7.15 -3.81
N PRO A 59 1.80 6.42 -2.95
CA PRO A 59 2.42 5.55 -1.96
C PRO A 59 3.32 4.46 -2.58
N LEU A 60 2.93 3.90 -3.74
CA LEU A 60 3.75 2.93 -4.48
C LEU A 60 4.97 3.61 -5.08
N TYR A 61 4.78 4.76 -5.75
CA TYR A 61 5.88 5.51 -6.34
C TYR A 61 6.96 5.87 -5.31
N SER A 62 6.57 6.33 -4.12
CA SER A 62 7.51 6.72 -3.07
C SER A 62 8.41 5.57 -2.58
N ARG A 63 7.99 4.31 -2.77
CA ARG A 63 8.71 3.10 -2.34
C ARG A 63 9.40 2.37 -3.49
N LEU A 64 8.79 2.36 -4.67
CA LEU A 64 9.25 1.60 -5.83
C LEU A 64 9.99 2.47 -6.87
N GLY A 65 9.83 3.79 -6.82
CA GLY A 65 10.18 4.68 -7.91
C GLY A 65 9.15 4.61 -9.06
N PRO A 66 9.53 5.05 -10.27
CA PRO A 66 8.68 4.95 -11.45
C PRO A 66 8.20 3.50 -11.68
N TYR A 67 6.90 3.32 -11.88
CA TYR A 67 6.29 2.03 -12.14
C TYR A 67 5.12 2.18 -13.11
N PRO A 68 4.73 1.12 -13.84
CA PRO A 68 3.55 1.16 -14.69
C PRO A 68 2.29 1.25 -13.83
N LEU A 69 1.49 2.31 -13.95
CA LEU A 69 0.25 2.48 -13.14
C LEU A 69 -0.72 1.30 -13.28
N ALA A 70 -0.73 0.69 -14.48
CA ALA A 70 -1.46 -0.54 -14.76
C ALA A 70 -1.12 -1.70 -13.82
N LEU A 71 0.01 -1.67 -13.11
CA LEU A 71 0.33 -2.64 -12.07
C LEU A 71 -0.69 -2.61 -10.93
N LEU A 72 -1.09 -1.41 -10.48
CA LEU A 72 -2.12 -1.25 -9.44
C LEU A 72 -3.51 -1.48 -10.03
N ASP A 73 -3.81 -0.91 -11.19
CA ASP A 73 -5.14 -1.02 -11.80
C ASP A 73 -5.50 -2.50 -12.08
N ASN A 74 -4.56 -3.27 -12.66
CA ASN A 74 -4.75 -4.71 -12.90
C ASN A 74 -4.76 -5.55 -11.62
N ALA A 75 -4.28 -5.00 -10.49
CA ALA A 75 -4.36 -5.67 -9.20
C ALA A 75 -5.74 -5.51 -8.55
N ALA A 76 -6.54 -4.51 -8.94
CA ALA A 76 -7.89 -4.31 -8.44
C ALA A 76 -8.96 -5.09 -9.22
N VAL A 77 -8.67 -5.47 -10.48
CA VAL A 77 -9.66 -6.08 -11.38
C VAL A 77 -9.41 -7.56 -11.67
N GLY A 78 -10.48 -8.27 -12.03
CA GLY A 78 -10.45 -9.65 -12.54
C GLY A 78 -10.31 -10.75 -11.47
N ARG A 79 -10.14 -11.99 -11.94
CA ARG A 79 -10.09 -13.20 -11.08
C ARG A 79 -8.79 -13.31 -10.27
N LYS A 80 -7.71 -12.71 -10.75
CA LYS A 80 -6.39 -12.68 -10.11
C LYS A 80 -6.09 -11.32 -9.45
N ARG A 81 -7.13 -10.61 -9.01
CA ARG A 81 -6.97 -9.35 -8.26
C ARG A 81 -6.21 -9.63 -6.97
N ALA A 82 -5.28 -8.75 -6.62
CA ALA A 82 -4.54 -8.79 -5.36
C ALA A 82 -5.13 -7.83 -4.33
N VAL A 83 -5.94 -6.86 -4.77
CA VAL A 83 -6.68 -5.96 -3.90
C VAL A 83 -8.17 -5.93 -4.24
N PHE A 84 -8.98 -5.47 -3.29
CA PHE A 84 -10.38 -5.13 -3.50
C PHE A 84 -10.68 -3.75 -2.90
N GLU A 85 -11.71 -3.09 -3.40
CA GLU A 85 -12.17 -1.80 -2.90
C GLU A 85 -13.17 -2.00 -1.76
N TYR A 86 -12.96 -1.33 -0.63
CA TYR A 86 -13.90 -1.31 0.48
C TYR A 86 -13.68 -0.11 1.41
N TRP A 87 -14.70 0.21 2.20
CA TRP A 87 -14.65 1.25 3.22
C TRP A 87 -14.08 0.70 4.53
N ALA A 88 -12.75 0.79 4.71
CA ALA A 88 -12.08 0.40 5.94
C ALA A 88 -12.14 1.54 6.98
N HIS A 89 -10.99 2.14 7.29
CA HIS A 89 -10.96 3.47 7.91
C HIS A 89 -11.52 4.51 6.93
N GLU A 90 -11.22 4.32 5.64
CA GLU A 90 -11.55 5.20 4.50
C GLU A 90 -11.79 4.34 3.25
N ALA A 91 -12.22 4.95 2.15
CA ALA A 91 -12.22 4.28 0.85
C ALA A 91 -10.80 3.79 0.52
N SER A 92 -10.62 2.48 0.36
CA SER A 92 -9.29 1.87 0.31
C SER A 92 -9.21 0.71 -0.68
N PHE A 93 -8.05 0.54 -1.30
CA PHE A 93 -7.60 -0.75 -1.84
C PHE A 93 -7.00 -1.58 -0.70
N LEU A 94 -7.63 -2.70 -0.40
CA LEU A 94 -7.21 -3.65 0.63
C LEU A 94 -6.70 -4.94 0.00
N PRO A 95 -5.64 -5.58 0.54
CA PRO A 95 -5.24 -6.94 0.15
C PRO A 95 -6.43 -7.90 0.23
N VAL A 96 -6.63 -8.76 -0.77
CA VAL A 96 -7.76 -9.70 -0.82
C VAL A 96 -7.79 -10.65 0.38
N GLU A 97 -6.64 -10.92 0.98
CA GLU A 97 -6.48 -11.72 2.19
C GLU A 97 -7.15 -11.09 3.42
N THR A 98 -7.38 -9.77 3.38
CA THR A 98 -8.09 -9.02 4.44
C THR A 98 -9.61 -9.20 4.35
N TYR A 99 -10.15 -9.65 3.20
CA TYR A 99 -11.59 -9.78 3.00
C TYR A 99 -12.31 -10.62 4.08
N PRO A 100 -11.83 -11.83 4.47
CA PRO A 100 -12.47 -12.62 5.52
C PRO A 100 -12.56 -11.90 6.87
N LEU A 101 -11.60 -11.03 7.18
CA LEU A 101 -11.52 -10.27 8.44
C LEU A 101 -12.55 -9.14 8.51
N LEU A 102 -13.06 -8.69 7.36
CA LEU A 102 -13.99 -7.56 7.25
C LEU A 102 -15.43 -7.97 6.93
N ARG A 103 -15.69 -9.26 6.68
CA ARG A 103 -17.03 -9.75 6.30
C ARG A 103 -18.13 -9.37 7.29
N TRP A 104 -17.82 -9.29 8.58
CA TRP A 104 -18.80 -8.93 9.62
C TRP A 104 -19.36 -7.51 9.47
N ARG A 105 -18.63 -6.60 8.79
CA ARG A 105 -19.03 -5.20 8.56
C ARG A 105 -19.60 -4.97 7.15
N MET A 106 -19.64 -5.99 6.29
CA MET A 106 -20.08 -5.89 4.90
C MET A 106 -21.57 -6.23 4.72
N GLN A 107 -22.34 -6.30 5.81
CA GLN A 107 -23.76 -6.64 5.82
C GLN A 107 -24.63 -5.39 5.76
#